data_AF-A0A928XLN4-F1
#
_entry.id   AF-A0A928XLN4-F1
#
_cell.length_a   1.000
_cell.length_b   1.000
_cell.length_c   1.000
_cell.angle_alpha   90.00
_cell.angle_beta   90.00
_cell.angle_gamma   90.00
#
_symmetry.space_group_name_H-M   'P 1'
#
loop_
_entity.id
_entity.type
_entity.pdbx_description
1 polymer ?
#
loop_
_entity_poly.entity_id
_entity_poly.type
_entity_poly.pdbx_seq_one_letter_code
_entity_poly.pdbx_strand_id
1 'polypeptide(L)' 'MVLGDHIVDFLVPSAKLIIEVDGAYHQRRRAADSRRERKLGRLGYRVLRLDAELVLSALPAALQQ' A
#
# COMPACT_ATOMS: atom_id res chain seq x y z
N MET A 1 2.26 -10.07 3.50
CA MET A 1 2.20 -11.04 2.39
C MET A 1 3.38 -10.85 1.44
N VAL A 2 3.85 -11.90 0.76
CA VAL A 2 4.98 -11.84 -0.19
C VAL A 2 4.46 -11.86 -1.63
N LEU A 3 4.88 -10.88 -2.45
CA LEU A 3 4.57 -10.78 -3.86
C LEU A 3 5.85 -10.51 -4.67
N GLY A 4 6.44 -11.58 -5.19
CA GLY A 4 7.79 -11.54 -5.76
C GLY A 4 8.79 -11.05 -4.70
N ASP A 5 9.58 -10.03 -5.03
CA ASP A 5 10.56 -9.43 -4.11
C ASP A 5 9.98 -8.39 -3.15
N HIS A 6 8.64 -8.30 -3.04
CA HIS A 6 7.98 -7.28 -2.22
C HIS A 6 7.20 -7.91 -1.08
N ILE A 7 7.31 -7.30 0.10
CA ILE A 7 6.39 -7.52 1.20
C ILE A 7 5.35 -6.40 1.16
N VAL A 8 4.08 -6.80 1.21
CA VAL A 8 2.90 -5.92 1.24
C VAL A 8 2.04 -6.28 2.45
N ASP A 9 1.27 -5.34 3.00
CA ASP A 9 0.43 -5.61 4.18
C ASP A 9 -0.77 -6.49 3.79
N PHE A 10 -1.56 -6.04 2.82
CA PHE A 10 -2.73 -6.75 2.32
C PHE A 10 -2.70 -6.90 0.79
N LEU A 11 -3.15 -8.07 0.32
CA LEU A 11 -3.29 -8.38 -1.10
C LEU A 11 -4.70 -8.91 -1.36
N VAL A 12 -5.34 -8.36 -2.38
CA VAL A 12 -6.63 -8.82 -2.90
C VAL A 12 -6.41 -9.28 -4.36
N PRO A 13 -6.07 -10.56 -4.59
CA PRO A 13 -5.70 -11.04 -5.92
C PRO A 13 -6.80 -10.89 -6.96
N SER A 14 -8.06 -11.14 -6.58
CA SER A 14 -9.23 -11.03 -7.45
C SER A 14 -9.42 -9.62 -8.03
N ALA A 15 -9.01 -8.59 -7.29
CA ALA A 15 -9.08 -7.19 -7.69
C ALA A 15 -7.75 -6.62 -8.19
N LYS A 16 -6.67 -7.41 -8.17
CA LYS A 16 -5.28 -6.94 -8.33
C LYS A 16 -5.00 -5.68 -7.50
N LEU A 17 -5.44 -5.70 -6.24
CA LEU A 17 -5.30 -4.57 -5.32
C LEU A 17 -4.34 -4.93 -4.19
N ILE A 18 -3.43 -4.03 -3.90
CA ILE A 18 -2.55 -4.04 -2.74
C ILE A 18 -2.98 -2.89 -1.84
N ILE A 19 -3.12 -3.14 -0.54
CA ILE A 19 -3.38 -2.10 0.46
C ILE A 19 -2.21 -2.08 1.42
N GLU A 20 -1.62 -0.90 1.62
CA GLU A 20 -0.52 -0.67 2.57
C GLU A 20 -0.95 0.36 3.62
N VAL A 21 -0.55 0.12 4.87
CA VAL A 21 -0.83 1.02 5.99
C VAL A 21 0.48 1.67 6.41
N ASP A 22 0.68 2.90 5.95
CA ASP A 22 1.95 3.62 6.11
C ASP A 22 1.97 4.44 7.40
N GLY A 23 2.92 4.15 8.30
CA GLY A 23 3.24 5.01 9.44
C GLY A 23 4.29 6.09 9.11
N ALA A 24 4.53 7.04 10.03
CA ALA A 24 5.51 8.12 9.88
C ALA A 24 6.94 7.64 9.54
N TYR A 25 7.33 6.45 10.01
CA TYR A 25 8.63 5.83 9.68
C TYR A 25 8.70 5.32 8.23
N HIS A 26 7.55 4.87 7.67
CA HIS A 26 7.44 4.40 6.29
C HIS A 26 7.41 5.56 5.28
N GLN A 27 6.98 6.76 5.68
CA GLN A 27 6.97 7.95 4.82
C GLN A 27 8.37 8.30 4.25
N ARG A 28 9.46 7.98 4.98
CA ARG A 28 10.83 8.19 4.49
C ARG A 28 11.23 7.22 3.37
N ARG A 29 10.53 6.09 3.21
CA ARG A 29 10.71 5.16 2.08
C ARG A 29 9.99 5.63 0.80
N ARG A 30 9.16 6.67 0.86
CA ARG A 30 8.44 7.23 -0.31
C ARG A 30 9.35 7.73 -1.44
N ALA A 31 10.64 8.01 -1.18
CA ALA A 31 11.57 8.35 -2.27
C ALA A 31 12.01 7.13 -3.10
N ALA A 32 11.98 5.91 -2.54
CA ALA A 32 12.27 4.66 -3.26
C ALA A 32 11.05 4.12 -4.04
N ASP A 33 9.96 4.87 -4.04
CA ASP A 33 8.61 4.35 -4.21
C ASP A 33 8.13 4.34 -5.65
N SER A 34 8.53 5.32 -6.47
CA SER A 34 8.10 5.35 -7.87
C SER A 34 8.62 4.15 -8.67
N ARG A 35 9.77 3.56 -8.28
CA ARG A 35 10.24 2.30 -8.91
C ARG A 35 9.39 1.12 -8.49
N ARG A 36 9.01 1.05 -7.22
CA ARG A 36 8.18 -0.02 -6.65
C ARG A 36 6.78 0.01 -7.24
N GLU A 37 6.13 1.17 -7.24
CA GLU A 37 4.83 1.37 -7.88
C GLU A 37 4.86 1.04 -9.37
N ARG A 38 5.91 1.44 -10.11
CA ARG A 38 6.04 1.04 -11.51
C ARG A 38 6.18 -0.47 -11.69
N LYS A 39 6.91 -1.16 -10.81
CA LYS A 39 7.08 -2.62 -10.89
C LYS A 39 5.77 -3.34 -10.58
N LEU A 40 5.07 -2.94 -9.52
CA LEU A 40 3.76 -3.50 -9.14
C LEU A 40 2.69 -3.17 -10.19
N GLY A 41 2.69 -1.94 -10.72
CA GLY A 41 1.80 -1.51 -11.80
C GLY A 41 2.01 -2.30 -13.09
N ARG A 42 3.27 -2.62 -13.45
CA ARG A 42 3.57 -3.52 -14.59
C ARG A 42 3.07 -4.95 -14.39
N LEU A 43 2.97 -5.40 -13.14
CA LEU A 43 2.34 -6.68 -12.80
C LEU A 43 0.79 -6.59 -12.79
N GLY A 44 0.23 -5.42 -13.08
CA GLY A 44 -1.20 -5.16 -13.16
C GLY A 44 -1.83 -4.83 -11.81
N TYR A 45 -1.04 -4.57 -10.77
CA TYR A 45 -1.55 -4.24 -9.44
C TYR A 45 -1.74 -2.73 -9.27
N ARG A 46 -2.85 -2.38 -8.62
CA ARG A 46 -3.07 -1.06 -8.03
C ARG A 46 -2.63 -1.10 -6.57
N VAL A 47 -2.02 -0.01 -6.09
CA VAL A 47 -1.61 0.13 -4.69
C VAL A 47 -2.43 1.27 -4.09
N LEU A 48 -3.17 0.97 -3.03
CA LEU A 48 -3.85 1.94 -2.17
C LEU A 48 -3.04 2.06 -0.88
N ARG A 49 -2.76 3.29 -0.45
CA ARG A 49 -2.07 3.53 0.82
C ARG A 49 -2.96 4.31 1.77
N LEU A 50 -3.05 3.79 2.99
CA LEU A 50 -3.77 4.41 4.08
C LEU A 50 -2.76 4.91 5.10
N ASP A 51 -2.99 6.12 5.63
CA ASP A 51 -2.17 6.63 6.73
C ASP A 51 -2.49 5.83 8.01
N ALA A 52 -1.46 5.30 8.66
CA ALA A 52 -1.62 4.53 9.89
C ALA A 52 -2.31 5.31 11.00
N GLU A 53 -2.04 6.62 11.11
CA GLU A 53 -2.70 7.49 12.09
C GLU A 53 -4.21 7.56 11.82
N LEU A 54 -4.60 7.73 10.55
CA LEU A 54 -6.01 7.77 10.16
C LEU A 54 -6.72 6.43 10.37
N VAL A 55 -6.06 5.31 10.07
CA VAL A 55 -6.59 3.96 10.31
C VAL A 55 -6.85 3.74 11.80
N LEU A 56 -5.93 4.17 12.66
CA LEU A 56 -6.04 4.03 14.12
C LEU A 56 -7.07 4.99 14.73
N SER A 57 -7.16 6.23 14.24
CA SER A 57 -8.03 7.25 14.81
C SER A 57 -9.46 7.23 14.26
N ALA A 58 -9.64 6.83 13.00
CA ALA A 58 -10.92 6.90 12.30
C ALA A 58 -11.00 5.92 11.11
N LEU A 59 -11.05 4.61 11.39
CA LEU A 59 -11.13 3.57 10.36
C LEU A 59 -12.25 3.79 9.31
N PRO A 60 -13.49 4.18 9.64
CA PRO A 60 -14.51 4.43 8.62
C PRO A 60 -14.11 5.51 7.61
N ALA A 61 -13.42 6.56 8.07
CA ALA A 61 -12.93 7.62 7.19
C ALA A 61 -11.76 7.14 6.31
N ALA A 62 -10.87 6.28 6.86
CA ALA A 62 -9.79 5.67 6.09
C ALA A 62 -10.31 4.82 4.92
N LEU A 63 -11.45 4.16 5.08
CA LEU A 63 -12.06 3.32 4.05
C LEU A 63 -12.76 4.11 2.92
N GLN A 64 -12.90 5.43 3.05
CA GLN A 64 -13.54 6.31 2.06
C GLN A 64 -12.55 7.05 1.14
N GLN A 65 -11.25 6.76 1.25
CA GLN A 65 -10.21 7.33 0.38
C GLN A 65 -10.18 6.74 -1.04
#